data_AF-A0AAV1BGC5-F1
#
_entry.id   AF-A0AAV1BGC5-F1
#
_cell.length_a   1.000
_cell.length_b   1.000
_cell.length_c   1.000
_cell.angle_alpha   90.00
_cell.angle_beta   90.00
_cell.angle_gamma   90.00
#
_symmetry.space_group_name_H-M   'P 1'
#
loop_
_entity.id
_entity.type
_entity.pdbx_description
1 polymer ?
#
loop_
_entity_poly.entity_id
_entity_poly.type
_entity_poly.pdbx_seq_one_letter_code
_entity_poly.pdbx_strand_id
1 'polypeptide(L)'
;MTTKGVVVRVLLYTVYVFCLLMYMMFYGSQYDWMEPSSIVPHIEDRSNTRGDIRTMTVIIALFVQLFIFISCTRKESVVTAALLALVFAVYW
;
A
#
# COMPACT_ATOMS: atom_id res chain seq x y z
N MET A 1 2.01 -13.04 26.59
CA MET A 1 2.77 -12.72 25.36
C MET A 1 4.22 -12.50 25.74
N THR A 2 5.16 -13.12 25.06
CA THR A 2 6.59 -12.85 25.26
C THR A 2 6.98 -11.52 24.61
N THR A 3 7.97 -10.81 25.15
CA THR A 3 8.47 -9.53 24.61
C THR A 3 8.78 -9.62 23.12
N LYS A 4 9.35 -10.75 22.68
CA LYS A 4 9.64 -11.04 21.26
C LYS A 4 8.38 -11.00 20.38
N GLY A 5 7.27 -11.55 20.86
CA GLY A 5 6.00 -11.54 20.12
C GLY A 5 5.39 -10.15 19.99
N VAL A 6 5.58 -9.28 20.99
CA VAL A 6 5.13 -7.88 20.93
C VAL A 6 5.93 -7.10 19.89
N VAL A 7 7.26 -7.27 19.88
CA VAL A 7 8.14 -6.59 18.91
C VAL A 7 7.79 -6.99 17.48
N VAL A 8 7.57 -8.28 17.21
CA VAL A 8 7.17 -8.76 15.87
C VAL A 8 5.85 -8.13 15.42
N ARG A 9 4.86 -8.03 16.30
CA ARG A 9 3.56 -7.40 15.98
C ARG A 9 3.71 -5.93 15.64
N VAL A 10 4.46 -5.19 16.45
CA VAL A 10 4.71 -3.76 16.21
C VAL A 10 5.40 -3.56 14.85
N LEU A 11 6.41 -4.39 14.53
CA LEU A 11 7.09 -4.34 13.25
C LEU A 11 6.14 -4.62 12.08
N LEU A 12 5.35 -5.70 12.16
CA LEU A 12 4.39 -6.05 11.11
C LEU A 12 3.37 -4.94 10.87
N TYR A 13 2.81 -4.36 11.94
CA TYR A 13 1.86 -3.24 11.81
C TYR A 13 2.51 -1.99 11.24
N THR A 14 3.75 -1.69 11.63
CA THR A 14 4.49 -0.54 11.11
C THR A 14 4.71 -0.66 9.61
N VAL A 15 5.21 -1.82 9.16
CA VAL A 15 5.43 -2.07 7.72
C VAL A 15 4.11 -2.05 6.97
N TYR A 16 3.07 -2.69 7.51
CA TYR A 16 1.74 -2.72 6.91
C TYR A 16 1.17 -1.31 6.70
N VAL A 17 1.19 -0.48 7.75
CA VAL A 17 0.71 0.91 7.67
C VAL A 17 1.55 1.72 6.68
N PHE A 18 2.87 1.54 6.68
CA PHE A 18 3.74 2.23 5.73
C PHE A 18 3.42 1.85 4.27
N CYS A 19 3.14 0.57 3.99
CA CYS A 19 2.69 0.15 2.68
C CYS A 19 1.38 0.83 2.27
N LEU A 20 0.39 0.90 3.18
CA LEU A 20 -0.86 1.60 2.87
C LEU A 20 -0.63 3.08 2.55
N LEU A 21 0.19 3.77 3.35
CA LEU A 21 0.50 5.18 3.14
C LEU A 21 1.23 5.40 1.82
N MET A 22 2.19 4.55 1.48
CA MET A 22 2.90 4.61 0.19
C MET A 22 1.92 4.40 -0.97
N TYR A 23 1.04 3.40 -0.88
CA TYR A 23 0.04 3.15 -1.92
C TYR A 23 -0.88 4.35 -2.15
N MET A 24 -1.36 4.98 -1.07
CA MET A 24 -2.18 6.19 -1.12
C MET A 24 -1.40 7.39 -1.68
N MET A 25 -0.15 7.58 -1.25
CA MET A 25 0.67 8.73 -1.65
C MET A 25 0.96 8.72 -3.16
N PHE A 26 1.11 7.54 -3.76
CA PHE A 26 1.34 7.41 -5.19
C PHE A 26 0.05 7.32 -6.01
N TYR A 27 -1.12 7.37 -5.40
CA TYR A 27 -2.42 7.38 -6.08
C TYR A 27 -2.66 8.69 -6.84
N GLY A 28 -3.00 8.59 -8.13
CA GLY A 28 -3.43 9.71 -8.99
C GLY A 28 -2.35 10.78 -9.24
N SER A 29 -2.06 11.11 -10.50
CA SER A 29 -1.22 12.26 -10.82
C SER A 29 -2.04 13.56 -10.87
N GLN A 30 -1.39 14.64 -10.42
CA GLN A 30 -1.89 16.01 -10.57
C GLN A 30 -1.98 16.44 -12.05
N TYR A 31 -1.59 15.58 -12.99
CA TYR A 31 -1.72 15.76 -14.42
C TYR A 31 -2.58 14.67 -15.08
N ASP A 32 -3.26 13.80 -14.31
CA ASP A 32 -4.13 12.76 -14.91
C ASP A 32 -5.32 13.36 -15.66
N TRP A 33 -5.67 14.61 -15.38
CA TRP A 33 -6.66 15.40 -16.12
C TRP A 33 -6.10 16.12 -17.35
N MET A 34 -4.77 16.20 -17.49
CA MET A 34 -4.10 16.69 -18.69
C MET A 34 -3.92 15.51 -19.65
N GLU A 35 -4.66 15.51 -20.76
CA GLU A 35 -4.45 14.50 -21.81
C GLU A 35 -2.97 14.51 -22.26
N PRO A 36 -2.26 13.37 -22.21
CA PRO A 36 -0.81 13.30 -22.43
C PRO A 36 -0.33 13.74 -23.83
N SER A 37 -1.26 13.93 -24.78
CA SER A 37 -0.93 14.05 -26.20
C SER A 37 -0.91 15.48 -26.76
N SER A 38 -1.41 16.49 -26.04
CA SER A 38 -1.73 17.78 -26.70
C SER A 38 -0.95 19.01 -26.24
N ILE A 39 -0.27 19.01 -25.08
CA ILE A 39 0.19 20.30 -24.50
C ILE A 39 1.72 20.45 -24.39
N VAL A 40 2.53 19.44 -24.04
CA VAL A 40 4.00 19.62 -23.96
C VAL A 40 4.79 18.33 -24.24
N PRO A 41 5.53 18.22 -25.36
CA PRO A 41 6.33 17.02 -25.70
C PRO A 41 7.60 16.83 -24.84
N HIS A 42 7.80 17.64 -23.80
CA HIS A 42 9.04 17.68 -22.99
C HIS A 42 8.80 17.52 -21.49
N ILE A 43 7.54 17.34 -21.05
CA ILE A 43 7.26 16.94 -19.67
C ILE A 43 7.27 15.42 -19.65
N GLU A 44 8.34 14.86 -19.08
CA GLU A 44 8.50 13.43 -18.92
C GLU A 44 7.45 12.91 -17.93
N ASP A 45 6.37 12.34 -18.44
CA ASP A 45 5.34 11.72 -17.62
C ASP A 45 5.90 10.44 -16.98
N ARG A 46 6.44 10.58 -15.76
CA ARG A 46 6.94 9.46 -14.95
C ARG A 46 5.80 8.61 -14.35
N SER A 47 4.59 8.70 -14.88
CA SER A 47 3.40 7.93 -14.47
C SER A 47 3.70 6.43 -14.34
N ASN A 48 4.48 5.86 -15.25
CA ASN A 48 4.90 4.44 -15.19
C ASN A 48 5.64 4.09 -13.88
N THR A 49 6.58 4.91 -13.43
CA THR A 49 7.34 4.63 -12.18
C THR A 49 6.44 4.63 -10.95
N ARG A 50 5.37 5.42 -10.95
CA ARG A 50 4.41 5.47 -9.84
C ARG A 50 3.51 4.23 -9.82
N GLY A 51 3.08 3.77 -10.98
CA GLY A 51 2.35 2.51 -11.14
C GLY A 51 3.19 1.32 -10.66
N ASP A 52 4.47 1.29 -11.00
CA ASP A 52 5.40 0.26 -10.55
C ASP A 52 5.56 0.25 -9.01
N ILE A 53 5.76 1.43 -8.41
CA ILE A 53 5.87 1.57 -6.95
C ILE A 53 4.56 1.13 -6.26
N ARG A 54 3.38 1.53 -6.77
CA ARG A 54 2.08 1.08 -6.22
C ARG A 54 1.96 -0.43 -6.29
N THR A 55 2.29 -1.03 -7.44
CA THR A 55 2.20 -2.48 -7.64
C THR A 55 3.12 -3.24 -6.69
N MET A 56 4.37 -2.82 -6.57
CA MET A 56 5.31 -3.42 -5.61
C MET A 56 4.82 -3.26 -4.17
N THR A 57 4.28 -2.09 -3.82
CA THR A 57 3.75 -1.82 -2.48
C THR A 57 2.57 -2.74 -2.14
N VAL A 58 1.67 -3.00 -3.10
CA VAL A 58 0.55 -3.94 -2.93
C VAL A 58 1.06 -5.35 -2.68
N ILE A 59 2.04 -5.81 -3.46
CA ILE A 59 2.63 -7.14 -3.30
C ILE A 59 3.21 -7.29 -1.88
N ILE A 60 3.99 -6.31 -1.42
CA ILE A 60 4.56 -6.30 -0.07
C ILE A 60 3.44 -6.30 0.98
N ALA A 61 2.41 -5.48 0.83
CA ALA A 61 1.28 -5.42 1.75
C ALA A 61 0.55 -6.77 1.88
N LEU A 62 0.38 -7.51 0.77
CA LEU A 62 -0.21 -8.85 0.78
C LEU A 62 0.66 -9.87 1.52
N PHE A 63 1.99 -9.83 1.32
CA PHE A 63 2.91 -10.66 2.09
C PHE A 63 2.86 -10.34 3.59
N VAL A 64 2.87 -9.07 3.96
CA VAL A 64 2.76 -8.65 5.37
C VAL A 64 1.41 -9.07 5.96
N GLN A 65 0.32 -8.96 5.20
CA GLN A 65 -1.01 -9.42 5.60
C GLN A 65 -1.03 -10.94 5.86
N LEU A 66 -0.32 -11.74 5.06
CA LEU A 66 -0.14 -13.17 5.30
C LEU A 66 0.61 -13.43 6.61
N PHE A 67 1.69 -12.69 6.88
CA PHE A 67 2.42 -12.81 8.15
C PHE A 67 1.57 -12.40 9.36
N ILE A 68 0.73 -11.38 9.22
CA ILE A 68 -0.24 -10.97 10.24
C ILE A 68 -1.27 -12.10 10.46
N PHE A 69 -1.78 -12.72 9.40
CA PHE A 69 -2.71 -13.85 9.50
C PHE A 69 -2.11 -15.05 10.27
N ILE A 70 -0.83 -15.35 10.04
CA ILE A 70 -0.13 -16.47 10.69
C ILE A 70 0.23 -16.14 12.15
N SER A 71 0.70 -14.90 12.40
CA SER A 71 1.36 -14.54 13.68
C SER A 71 0.45 -13.80 14.67
N CYS A 72 -0.64 -13.18 14.19
CA CYS A 72 -1.54 -12.37 15.00
C CYS A 72 -2.87 -13.10 15.28
N THR A 73 -3.74 -12.49 16.08
CA THR A 73 -5.06 -13.08 16.37
C THR A 73 -5.98 -12.97 15.15
N ARG A 74 -7.00 -13.85 15.08
CA ARG A 74 -8.02 -13.80 14.03
C ARG A 74 -8.69 -12.42 13.92
N LYS A 75 -8.95 -11.77 15.06
CA LYS A 75 -9.56 -10.43 15.10
C LYS A 75 -8.65 -9.39 14.44
N GLU A 76 -7.36 -9.38 14.80
CA GLU A 76 -6.38 -8.46 14.23
C GLU A 76 -6.24 -8.65 12.72
N SER A 77 -6.16 -9.90 12.26
CA SER A 77 -6.04 -10.19 10.83
C SER A 77 -7.26 -9.78 10.02
N VAL A 78 -8.48 -9.98 10.54
CA VAL A 78 -9.72 -9.53 9.88
C VAL A 78 -9.75 -8.01 9.81
N VAL A 79 -9.37 -7.31 10.88
CA VAL A 79 -9.32 -5.84 10.89
C VAL A 79 -8.33 -5.30 9.85
N THR A 80 -7.12 -5.87 9.78
CA THR A 80 -6.14 -5.43 8.77
C THR A 80 -6.56 -5.83 7.35
N ALA A 81 -7.23 -6.97 7.15
CA ALA A 81 -7.77 -7.33 5.84
C ALA A 81 -8.87 -6.35 5.40
N ALA A 82 -9.78 -5.99 6.31
CA ALA A 82 -10.85 -5.02 6.05
C ALA A 82 -10.28 -3.64 5.74
N LEU A 83 -9.25 -3.21 6.46
CA LEU A 83 -8.56 -1.95 6.19
C LEU A 83 -7.90 -1.97 4.81
N LEU A 84 -7.19 -3.05 4.44
CA LEU A 84 -6.60 -3.19 3.11
C LEU A 84 -7.66 -3.08 2.00
N ALA A 85 -8.76 -3.81 2.16
CA ALA A 85 -9.87 -3.79 1.21
C ALA A 85 -10.51 -2.40 1.10
N LEU A 86 -10.68 -1.69 2.22
CA LEU A 86 -11.19 -0.33 2.23
C LEU A 86 -10.25 0.62 1.48
N VAL A 87 -8.93 0.51 1.70
CA VAL A 87 -7.95 1.34 1.00
C VAL A 87 -8.00 1.08 -0.50
N PHE A 88 -8.10 -0.17 -0.94
CA PHE A 88 -8.24 -0.48 -2.37
C PHE A 88 -9.57 0.02 -2.94
N ALA A 89 -10.67 -0.04 -2.19
CA ALA A 89 -11.96 0.47 -2.65
C ALA A 89 -11.95 2.00 -2.86
N VAL A 90 -11.19 2.73 -2.04
CA VAL A 90 -11.11 4.21 -2.12
C VAL A 90 -10.05 4.67 -3.13
N TYR A 91 -8.92 3.97 -3.22
CA TYR A 91 -7.75 4.37 -4.00
C TYR A 91 -7.42 3.39 -5.14
N TRP A 92 -8.46 2.84 -5.79
CA TRP A 92 -8.30 1.95 -6.94
C TRP A 92 -7.66 2.68 -8.12
#